data_AF-A0A351YAI9-F1
#
_entry.id   AF-A0A351YAI9-F1
#
_cell.length_a   1.000
_cell.length_b   1.000
_cell.length_c   1.000
_cell.angle_alpha   90.00
_cell.angle_beta   90.00
_cell.angle_gamma   90.00
#
_symmetry.space_group_name_H-M   'P 1'
#
loop_
_entity.id
_entity.type
_entity.pdbx_description
1 polymer ?
#
loop_
_entity_poly.entity_id
_entity_poly.type
_entity_poly.pdbx_seq_one_letter_code
_entity_poly.pdbx_strand_id
1 'polypeptide(L)'
;MAETKKKTVKKEAAPKEEAAPKKTVKKATKAKAPKAKKEEVKEVKAVEPAKTEKKAPKEAKKAKEAPKEEKPLVTEAYAYAKDVRVTPRKVRLVLDVVRGKDVEEALGILKNVNRAASTPVAKLIKSAAANATNNFGMDGSKLYVAMIQASDGIRMKRFEPRAKGSSSPIVKRTANISVMVKERK
;
A
#
# COMPACT_ATOMS: atom_id res chain seq x y z
N MET A 1 19.74 -13.55 -66.97
CA MET A 1 19.94 -12.22 -67.59
C MET A 1 18.90 -12.05 -68.67
N ALA A 2 17.98 -11.09 -68.50
CA ALA A 2 17.18 -10.38 -69.52
C ALA A 2 16.01 -9.70 -68.80
N GLU A 3 16.04 -8.38 -68.77
CA GLU A 3 15.06 -7.48 -68.15
C GLU A 3 13.77 -7.41 -68.99
N THR A 4 12.60 -7.24 -68.35
CA THR A 4 11.58 -6.32 -68.87
C THR A 4 10.84 -5.63 -67.72
N LYS A 5 11.10 -4.33 -67.62
CA LYS A 5 10.45 -3.33 -66.77
C LYS A 5 8.94 -3.25 -67.04
N LYS A 6 8.09 -3.29 -66.01
CA LYS A 6 6.75 -2.67 -66.04
C LYS A 6 6.42 -1.97 -64.71
N LYS A 7 6.54 -0.64 -64.79
CA LYS A 7 5.55 0.37 -64.39
C LYS A 7 5.22 0.52 -62.89
N THR A 8 5.94 1.45 -62.28
CA THR A 8 5.49 2.33 -61.19
C THR A 8 4.10 2.91 -61.46
N VAL A 9 3.19 2.78 -60.48
CA VAL A 9 2.05 3.69 -60.32
C VAL A 9 2.09 4.18 -58.87
N LYS A 10 2.49 5.46 -58.73
CA LYS A 10 2.25 6.28 -57.54
C LYS A 10 0.74 6.27 -57.24
N LYS A 11 0.37 6.08 -55.98
CA LYS A 11 -0.87 6.64 -55.46
C LYS A 11 -0.53 7.43 -54.21
N GLU A 12 -0.30 8.72 -54.42
CA GLU A 12 -0.41 9.74 -53.38
C GLU A 12 -1.81 9.67 -52.76
N ALA A 13 -1.88 9.65 -51.43
CA ALA A 13 -3.02 10.13 -50.69
C ALA A 13 -2.46 11.03 -49.58
N ALA A 14 -2.53 12.33 -49.83
CA ALA A 14 -2.13 13.39 -48.94
C ALA A 14 -2.99 13.41 -47.65
N PRO A 15 -2.45 13.97 -46.55
CA PRO A 15 -3.18 14.15 -45.30
C PRO A 15 -4.14 15.34 -45.41
N LYS A 16 -5.27 15.29 -44.70
CA LYS A 16 -6.11 16.48 -44.47
C LYS A 16 -6.31 16.67 -42.98
N GLU A 17 -5.58 17.64 -42.46
CA GLU A 17 -5.83 18.37 -41.22
C GLU A 17 -6.38 19.74 -41.64
N GLU A 18 -7.62 20.08 -41.26
CA GLU A 18 -8.00 21.46 -40.88
C GLU A 18 -9.39 21.51 -40.24
N ALA A 19 -9.46 22.22 -39.10
CA ALA A 19 -10.50 23.07 -38.50
C ALA A 19 -11.95 23.05 -39.10
N ALA A 20 -13.06 23.20 -38.38
CA ALA A 20 -13.38 24.02 -37.20
C ALA A 20 -14.88 23.77 -36.77
N PRO A 21 -15.39 24.42 -35.70
CA PRO A 21 -16.51 23.96 -34.86
C PRO A 21 -17.85 24.73 -34.98
N LYS A 22 -18.83 24.28 -34.16
CA LYS A 22 -20.06 24.94 -33.61
C LYS A 22 -21.41 24.49 -34.22
N LYS A 23 -22.33 24.02 -33.35
CA LYS A 23 -23.45 24.83 -32.83
C LYS A 23 -24.32 24.10 -31.79
N THR A 24 -24.49 24.81 -30.68
CA THR A 24 -25.49 24.73 -29.62
C THR A 24 -26.94 24.86 -30.10
N VAL A 25 -27.87 24.19 -29.41
CA VAL A 25 -29.22 24.69 -29.02
C VAL A 25 -29.56 24.06 -27.65
N LYS A 26 -29.33 24.73 -26.51
CA LYS A 26 -30.28 25.56 -25.73
C LYS A 26 -31.68 24.95 -25.52
N LYS A 27 -31.99 24.60 -24.27
CA LYS A 27 -33.19 25.12 -23.60
C LYS A 27 -32.85 25.51 -22.16
N ALA A 28 -33.05 26.79 -21.89
CA ALA A 28 -32.89 27.45 -20.61
C ALA A 28 -34.22 27.43 -19.85
N THR A 29 -34.13 27.43 -18.52
CA THR A 29 -34.95 28.18 -17.54
C THR A 29 -34.44 27.80 -16.14
N LYS A 30 -34.21 28.67 -15.16
CA LYS A 30 -34.28 30.14 -15.03
C LYS A 30 -33.59 30.49 -13.69
N ALA A 31 -32.82 31.59 -13.70
CA ALA A 31 -32.47 32.55 -12.63
C ALA A 31 -32.56 32.11 -11.13
N LYS A 32 -31.61 32.48 -10.27
CA LYS A 32 -31.28 33.88 -9.94
C LYS A 32 -29.92 33.97 -9.24
N ALA A 33 -29.10 34.91 -9.69
CA ALA A 33 -27.78 35.27 -9.16
C ALA A 33 -27.89 36.57 -8.30
N PRO A 34 -26.81 37.32 -7.99
CA PRO A 34 -25.97 37.19 -6.80
C PRO A 34 -25.78 38.56 -6.09
N LYS A 35 -24.93 38.68 -5.05
CA LYS A 35 -23.87 39.72 -4.96
C LYS A 35 -23.03 39.64 -3.69
N ALA A 36 -21.72 39.82 -3.89
CA ALA A 36 -20.72 40.12 -2.89
C ALA A 36 -20.77 41.58 -2.43
N LYS A 37 -20.23 41.87 -1.24
CA LYS A 37 -19.23 42.94 -0.99
C LYS A 37 -18.69 42.86 0.46
N LYS A 38 -17.38 43.06 0.59
CA LYS A 38 -16.65 43.38 1.82
C LYS A 38 -17.00 44.81 2.25
N GLU A 39 -17.05 45.07 3.55
CA GLU A 39 -16.61 46.34 4.15
C GLU A 39 -16.36 46.16 5.65
N GLU A 40 -15.35 46.87 6.13
CA GLU A 40 -14.79 46.86 7.48
C GLU A 40 -15.26 48.10 8.28
N VAL A 41 -14.98 48.06 9.60
CA VAL A 41 -14.89 49.17 10.59
C VAL A 41 -16.18 49.74 11.22
N LYS A 42 -16.36 49.53 12.55
CA LYS A 42 -16.14 50.55 13.62
C LYS A 42 -16.70 50.14 15.00
N GLU A 43 -15.88 50.42 16.02
CA GLU A 43 -16.14 50.53 17.47
C GLU A 43 -17.40 51.39 17.76
N VAL A 44 -18.09 51.40 18.91
CA VAL A 44 -17.70 51.66 20.32
C VAL A 44 -18.98 51.36 21.16
N LYS A 45 -18.99 50.85 22.40
CA LYS A 45 -18.90 51.62 23.66
C LYS A 45 -19.10 50.68 24.86
N ALA A 46 -18.34 50.94 25.92
CA ALA A 46 -18.35 50.30 27.23
C ALA A 46 -19.63 50.57 28.06
N VAL A 47 -19.84 49.79 29.15
CA VAL A 47 -19.89 50.23 30.57
C VAL A 47 -20.35 49.05 31.47
N GLU A 48 -19.49 48.66 32.42
CA GLU A 48 -19.71 47.81 33.63
C GLU A 48 -20.47 48.60 34.73
N PRO A 49 -21.12 48.02 35.80
CA PRO A 49 -20.43 47.26 36.86
C PRO A 49 -21.20 46.26 37.78
N ALA A 50 -20.41 45.29 38.28
CA ALA A 50 -20.26 44.72 39.64
C ALA A 50 -21.46 44.31 40.54
N LYS A 51 -21.37 43.07 41.10
CA LYS A 51 -21.28 42.77 42.56
C LYS A 51 -20.97 41.27 42.84
N THR A 52 -19.84 41.04 43.53
CA THR A 52 -19.54 40.09 44.65
C THR A 52 -20.16 38.66 44.66
N GLU A 53 -19.41 37.57 44.85
CA GLU A 53 -18.86 37.10 46.14
C GLU A 53 -17.71 36.05 46.01
N LYS A 54 -16.91 35.95 47.07
CA LYS A 54 -15.72 35.09 47.25
C LYS A 54 -16.06 33.60 47.46
N LYS A 55 -15.27 32.69 46.86
CA LYS A 55 -14.76 31.48 47.53
C LYS A 55 -13.52 30.91 46.79
N ALA A 56 -12.36 30.91 47.45
CA ALA A 56 -11.17 30.16 47.02
C ALA A 56 -11.23 28.70 47.53
N PRO A 57 -10.24 27.84 47.28
CA PRO A 57 -9.76 27.31 46.01
C PRO A 57 -9.92 25.77 45.98
N LYS A 58 -10.01 25.15 44.79
CA LYS A 58 -9.79 23.70 44.66
C LYS A 58 -8.68 23.47 43.65
N GLU A 59 -7.49 23.29 44.22
CA GLU A 59 -6.46 22.35 43.81
C GLU A 59 -6.35 22.08 42.31
N ALA A 60 -5.26 22.59 41.76
CA ALA A 60 -4.67 22.15 40.53
C ALA A 60 -4.78 20.62 40.38
N LYS A 61 -5.74 20.18 39.58
CA LYS A 61 -5.65 18.90 38.90
C LYS A 61 -4.48 19.02 37.94
N LYS A 62 -3.31 18.67 38.45
CA LYS A 62 -2.18 18.11 37.72
C LYS A 62 -2.79 17.26 36.60
N ALA A 63 -2.72 17.75 35.36
CA ALA A 63 -3.06 16.97 34.21
C ALA A 63 -2.24 15.69 34.35
N LYS A 64 -2.92 14.58 34.62
CA LYS A 64 -2.34 13.26 34.51
C LYS A 64 -1.96 13.13 33.03
N GLU A 65 -0.72 13.43 32.73
CA GLU A 65 -0.02 12.83 31.62
C GLU A 65 -0.24 11.33 31.79
N ALA A 66 -1.06 10.76 30.91
CA ALA A 66 -1.33 9.34 30.91
C ALA A 66 0.02 8.61 30.88
N PRO A 67 0.24 7.61 31.74
CA PRO A 67 1.47 6.83 31.66
C PRO A 67 1.51 6.25 30.24
N LYS A 68 2.49 6.69 29.46
CA LYS A 68 2.88 5.99 28.23
C LYS A 68 3.12 4.57 28.70
N GLU A 69 2.24 3.65 28.28
CA GLU A 69 2.42 2.23 28.51
C GLU A 69 3.86 1.91 28.15
N GLU A 70 4.66 1.49 29.14
CA GLU A 70 5.98 0.95 28.91
C GLU A 70 5.77 -0.33 28.12
N LYS A 71 5.66 -0.17 26.80
CA LYS A 71 5.64 -1.25 25.85
C LYS A 71 6.87 -2.09 26.15
N PRO A 72 6.74 -3.43 26.24
CA PRO A 72 7.89 -4.27 26.48
C PRO A 72 8.96 -3.91 25.44
N LEU A 73 10.22 -3.77 25.88
CA LEU A 73 11.38 -3.56 25.02
C LEU A 73 11.64 -4.84 24.21
N VAL A 74 10.68 -5.22 23.36
CA VAL A 74 10.81 -6.35 22.46
C VAL A 74 11.68 -5.88 21.32
N THR A 75 12.86 -6.49 21.21
CA THR A 75 13.88 -6.12 20.23
C THR A 75 13.58 -6.71 18.83
N GLU A 76 12.50 -7.47 18.70
CA GLU A 76 12.14 -8.21 17.50
C GLU A 76 10.66 -8.04 17.18
N ALA A 77 10.32 -7.83 15.91
CA ALA A 77 8.94 -7.80 15.46
C ALA A 77 8.65 -8.96 14.51
N TYR A 78 7.51 -9.61 14.72
CA TYR A 78 7.08 -10.78 13.96
C TYR A 78 5.89 -10.47 13.06
N ALA A 79 5.82 -11.17 11.93
CA ALA A 79 4.64 -11.20 11.07
C ALA A 79 4.48 -12.58 10.43
N TYR A 80 3.23 -13.01 10.28
CA TYR A 80 2.88 -14.33 9.75
C TYR A 80 1.83 -14.20 8.65
N ALA A 81 2.06 -14.88 7.52
CA ALA A 81 1.04 -15.10 6.49
C ALA A 81 0.73 -16.60 6.42
N LYS A 82 -0.51 -16.96 6.79
CA LYS A 82 -0.99 -18.33 6.77
C LYS A 82 -1.72 -18.63 5.46
N ASP A 83 -1.62 -19.87 4.99
CA ASP A 83 -2.35 -20.41 3.85
C ASP A 83 -2.18 -19.66 2.52
N VAL A 84 -0.98 -19.14 2.28
CA VAL A 84 -0.63 -18.52 1.00
C VAL A 84 -0.70 -19.57 -0.09
N ARG A 85 -1.49 -19.33 -1.15
CA ARG A 85 -1.74 -20.29 -2.24
C ARG A 85 -0.57 -20.42 -3.23
N VAL A 86 0.62 -20.70 -2.71
CA VAL A 86 1.86 -20.92 -3.47
C VAL A 86 2.61 -22.08 -2.85
N THR A 87 3.30 -22.88 -3.67
CA THR A 87 4.13 -23.98 -3.16
C THR A 87 5.33 -23.45 -2.38
N PRO A 88 5.64 -23.99 -1.17
CA PRO A 88 6.72 -23.47 -0.32
C PRO A 88 8.08 -23.40 -1.02
N ARG A 89 8.41 -24.38 -1.86
CA ARG A 89 9.66 -24.40 -2.65
C ARG A 89 9.82 -23.16 -3.55
N LYS A 90 8.73 -22.69 -4.18
CA LYS A 90 8.75 -21.48 -5.03
C LYS A 90 8.89 -20.21 -4.20
N VAL A 91 8.34 -20.20 -2.99
CA VAL A 91 8.49 -19.08 -2.05
C VAL A 91 9.93 -18.98 -1.57
N ARG A 92 10.55 -20.09 -1.17
CA ARG A 92 11.94 -20.12 -0.66
C ARG A 92 12.95 -19.46 -1.60
N LEU A 93 12.83 -19.70 -2.90
CA LEU A 93 13.66 -19.05 -3.93
C LEU A 93 13.62 -17.51 -3.87
N VAL A 94 12.49 -16.93 -3.48
CA VAL A 94 12.35 -15.48 -3.31
C VAL A 94 12.87 -15.04 -1.94
N LEU A 95 12.64 -15.85 -0.89
CA LEU A 95 13.09 -15.54 0.47
C LEU A 95 14.60 -15.45 0.58
N ASP A 96 15.32 -16.32 -0.12
CA ASP A 96 16.79 -16.36 -0.08
C ASP A 96 17.42 -15.08 -0.64
N VAL A 97 16.72 -14.36 -1.52
CA VAL A 97 17.19 -13.08 -2.08
C VAL A 97 17.07 -11.93 -1.09
N VAL A 98 16.11 -11.99 -0.15
CA VAL A 98 15.79 -10.88 0.77
C VAL A 98 16.29 -11.10 2.20
N ARG A 99 16.78 -12.30 2.52
CA ARG A 99 17.30 -12.63 3.85
C ARG A 99 18.52 -11.76 4.16
N GLY A 100 18.53 -11.11 5.34
CA GLY A 100 19.65 -10.29 5.81
C GLY A 100 19.76 -8.90 5.19
N LYS A 101 18.84 -8.51 4.31
CA LYS A 101 18.81 -7.16 3.71
C LYS A 101 18.00 -6.19 4.56
N ASP A 102 18.28 -4.91 4.37
CA ASP A 102 17.49 -3.83 4.97
C ASP A 102 16.07 -3.84 4.37
N VAL A 103 15.08 -3.42 5.16
CA VAL A 103 13.66 -3.53 4.78
C VAL A 103 13.36 -2.78 3.49
N GLU A 104 13.92 -1.58 3.33
CA GLU A 104 13.70 -0.76 2.14
C GLU A 104 14.31 -1.40 0.88
N GLU A 105 15.54 -1.89 0.97
CA GLU A 105 16.20 -2.62 -0.11
C GLU A 105 15.44 -3.89 -0.50
N ALA A 106 14.99 -4.66 0.50
CA ALA A 106 14.21 -5.88 0.28
C ALA A 106 12.91 -5.57 -0.48
N LEU A 107 12.22 -4.48 -0.13
CA LEU A 107 11.02 -4.04 -0.84
C LEU A 107 11.33 -3.56 -2.27
N GLY A 108 12.46 -2.90 -2.48
CA GLY A 108 12.95 -2.54 -3.82
C GLY A 108 13.19 -3.77 -4.69
N ILE A 109 13.90 -4.77 -4.17
CA ILE A 109 14.18 -6.01 -4.88
C ILE A 109 12.89 -6.76 -5.22
N LEU A 110 11.98 -6.92 -4.25
CA LEU A 110 10.75 -7.68 -4.46
C LEU A 110 9.83 -7.08 -5.52
N LYS A 111 9.87 -5.76 -5.75
CA LYS A 111 9.13 -5.11 -6.84
C LYS A 111 9.62 -5.57 -8.23
N ASN A 112 10.91 -5.91 -8.35
CA ASN A 112 11.55 -6.25 -9.61
C ASN A 112 11.64 -7.78 -9.86
N VAL A 113 11.46 -8.60 -8.84
CA VAL A 113 11.46 -10.06 -8.99
C VAL A 113 10.19 -10.53 -9.71
N ASN A 114 10.36 -11.08 -10.91
CA ASN A 114 9.28 -11.68 -11.70
C ASN A 114 8.90 -13.09 -11.21
N ARG A 115 8.34 -13.19 -10.00
CA ARG A 115 7.80 -14.44 -9.43
C ARG A 115 6.49 -14.12 -8.70
N ALA A 116 5.47 -14.96 -8.86
CA ALA A 116 4.18 -14.78 -8.17
C ALA A 116 4.29 -14.76 -6.62
N ALA A 117 5.37 -15.30 -6.06
CA ALA A 117 5.64 -15.26 -4.62
C ALA A 117 6.15 -13.89 -4.13
N SER A 118 6.56 -12.96 -5.00
CA SER A 118 7.06 -11.65 -4.57
C SER A 118 5.96 -10.80 -3.94
N THR A 119 4.76 -10.80 -4.51
CA THR A 119 3.60 -10.05 -4.00
C THR A 119 3.22 -10.40 -2.56
N PRO A 120 3.01 -11.67 -2.17
CA PRO A 120 2.70 -12.00 -0.78
C PRO A 120 3.86 -11.71 0.17
N VAL A 121 5.12 -11.94 -0.24
CA VAL A 121 6.29 -11.67 0.60
C VAL A 121 6.46 -10.16 0.84
N ALA A 122 6.25 -9.32 -0.19
CA ALA A 122 6.32 -7.87 -0.05
C ALA A 122 5.26 -7.32 0.91
N LYS A 123 4.03 -7.85 0.84
CA LYS A 123 2.96 -7.49 1.80
C LYS A 123 3.35 -7.87 3.23
N LEU A 124 3.95 -9.04 3.40
CA LEU A 124 4.35 -9.55 4.71
C LEU A 124 5.48 -8.71 5.32
N ILE A 125 6.53 -8.37 4.56
CA ILE A 125 7.61 -7.49 5.04
C ILE A 125 7.08 -6.10 5.42
N LYS A 126 6.17 -5.52 4.63
CA LYS A 126 5.50 -4.25 4.99
C LYS A 126 4.73 -4.37 6.30
N SER A 127 4.03 -5.48 6.51
CA SER A 127 3.31 -5.73 7.77
C SER A 127 4.27 -5.88 8.95
N ALA A 128 5.42 -6.55 8.77
CA ALA A 128 6.43 -6.68 9.80
C ALA A 128 7.04 -5.33 10.20
N ALA A 129 7.35 -4.49 9.21
CA ALA A 129 7.83 -3.14 9.44
C ALA A 129 6.80 -2.27 10.18
N ALA A 130 5.52 -2.35 9.81
CA ALA A 130 4.46 -1.64 10.52
C ALA A 130 4.27 -2.12 11.97
N ASN A 131 4.44 -3.43 12.23
CA ASN A 131 4.42 -3.96 13.58
C ASN A 131 5.60 -3.43 14.41
N ALA A 132 6.80 -3.39 13.82
CA ALA A 132 7.99 -2.84 14.45
C ALA A 132 7.81 -1.37 14.86
N THR A 133 7.32 -0.52 13.96
CA THR A 133 7.15 0.92 14.24
C THR A 133 6.01 1.20 15.20
N ASN A 134 4.84 0.60 14.99
CA ASN A 134 3.63 1.00 15.72
C ASN A 134 3.54 0.33 17.09
N ASN A 135 3.92 -0.94 17.18
CA ASN A 135 3.75 -1.71 18.43
C ASN A 135 5.01 -1.68 19.29
N PHE A 136 6.20 -1.75 18.70
CA PHE A 136 7.46 -1.85 19.44
C PHE A 136 8.29 -0.56 19.48
N GLY A 137 7.86 0.49 18.76
CA GLY A 137 8.53 1.80 18.76
C GLY A 137 9.91 1.81 18.11
N MET A 138 10.17 0.84 17.23
CA MET A 138 11.44 0.73 16.52
C MET A 138 11.59 1.79 15.41
N ASP A 139 12.83 2.17 15.09
CA ASP A 139 13.14 3.05 13.97
C ASP A 139 13.02 2.30 12.64
N GLY A 140 12.01 2.66 11.84
CA GLY A 140 11.71 2.06 10.55
C GLY A 140 12.87 2.07 9.56
N SER A 141 13.78 3.05 9.68
CA SER A 141 14.91 3.25 8.78
C SER A 141 16.05 2.25 9.01
N LYS A 142 16.13 1.70 10.24
CA LYS A 142 17.20 0.79 10.68
C LYS A 142 16.74 -0.66 10.74
N LEU A 143 15.55 -0.96 10.22
CA LEU A 143 15.00 -2.31 10.22
C LEU A 143 15.65 -3.16 9.12
N TYR A 144 16.03 -4.38 9.49
CA TYR A 144 16.48 -5.40 8.54
C TYR A 144 15.74 -6.72 8.75
N VAL A 145 15.71 -7.54 7.71
CA VAL A 145 15.08 -8.86 7.73
C VAL A 145 16.03 -9.87 8.38
N ALA A 146 15.87 -10.07 9.69
CA ALA A 146 16.71 -10.97 10.48
C ALA A 146 16.45 -12.45 10.14
N MET A 147 15.18 -12.84 10.08
CA MET A 147 14.79 -14.22 9.75
C MET A 147 13.57 -14.22 8.85
N ILE A 148 13.61 -15.03 7.80
CA ILE A 148 12.48 -15.24 6.90
C ILE A 148 12.46 -16.69 6.43
N GLN A 149 11.32 -17.36 6.65
CA GLN A 149 11.16 -18.79 6.36
C GLN A 149 9.77 -19.09 5.80
N ALA A 150 9.70 -20.18 5.02
CA ALA A 150 8.45 -20.74 4.51
C ALA A 150 8.33 -22.22 4.88
N SER A 151 7.28 -22.54 5.62
CA SER A 151 6.88 -23.90 5.98
C SER A 151 5.75 -24.39 5.08
N ASP A 152 5.55 -25.71 5.07
CA ASP A 152 4.44 -26.31 4.32
C ASP A 152 3.12 -26.01 5.04
N GLY A 153 2.09 -25.70 4.27
CA GLY A 153 0.74 -25.46 4.77
C GLY A 153 -0.19 -26.64 4.49
N ILE A 154 -1.49 -26.35 4.45
CA ILE A 154 -2.53 -27.32 4.12
C ILE A 154 -2.30 -27.88 2.71
N ARG A 155 -2.35 -29.20 2.59
CA ARG A 155 -2.22 -29.93 1.33
C ARG A 155 -3.59 -30.34 0.82
N MET A 156 -4.09 -29.65 -0.21
CA MET A 156 -5.36 -29.98 -0.85
C MET A 156 -5.18 -31.02 -1.95
N LYS A 157 -5.74 -32.22 -1.74
CA LYS A 157 -5.80 -33.27 -2.76
C LYS A 157 -6.94 -32.99 -3.76
N ARG A 158 -6.68 -33.19 -5.06
CA ARG A 158 -7.65 -33.15 -6.17
C ARG A 158 -7.37 -34.37 -7.03
N PHE A 159 -8.38 -35.08 -7.50
CA PHE A 159 -8.19 -36.24 -8.37
C PHE A 159 -8.31 -35.82 -9.83
N GLU A 160 -7.40 -36.30 -10.67
CA GLU A 160 -7.43 -36.11 -12.11
C GLU A 160 -7.56 -37.47 -12.79
N PRO A 161 -8.52 -37.65 -13.72
CA PRO A 161 -8.66 -38.89 -14.47
C PRO A 161 -7.44 -39.13 -15.36
N ARG A 162 -7.04 -40.39 -15.49
CA ARG A 162 -5.90 -40.85 -16.30
C ARG A 162 -6.34 -41.98 -17.23
N ALA A 163 -5.42 -42.44 -18.10
CA ALA A 163 -5.71 -43.47 -19.09
C ALA A 163 -6.17 -44.79 -18.43
N LYS A 164 -6.96 -45.58 -19.17
CA LYS A 164 -7.46 -46.91 -18.76
C LYS A 164 -8.23 -46.92 -17.43
N GLY A 165 -9.06 -45.89 -17.17
CA GLY A 165 -9.89 -45.81 -15.96
C GLY A 165 -9.13 -45.54 -14.66
N SER A 166 -7.83 -45.23 -14.73
CA SER A 166 -7.02 -44.90 -13.56
C SER A 166 -7.21 -43.44 -13.13
N SER A 167 -6.87 -43.12 -11.88
CA SER A 167 -6.91 -41.76 -11.34
C SER A 167 -5.66 -41.48 -10.51
N SER A 168 -5.11 -40.27 -10.63
CA SER A 168 -3.96 -39.83 -9.84
C SER A 168 -4.27 -38.57 -9.05
N PRO A 169 -3.83 -38.46 -7.78
CA PRO A 169 -4.04 -37.26 -6.99
C PRO A 169 -3.03 -36.16 -7.34
N ILE A 170 -3.53 -34.96 -7.63
CA ILE A 170 -2.76 -33.71 -7.66
C ILE A 170 -2.84 -33.05 -6.28
N VAL A 171 -1.70 -32.71 -5.69
CA VAL A 171 -1.64 -31.98 -4.42
C VAL A 171 -1.40 -30.49 -4.67
N LYS A 172 -2.42 -29.67 -4.41
CA LYS A 172 -2.28 -28.21 -4.36
C LYS A 172 -1.83 -27.81 -2.96
N ARG A 173 -0.55 -27.46 -2.82
CA ARG A 173 0.07 -27.04 -1.56
C ARG A 173 -0.17 -25.56 -1.29
N THR A 174 -0.35 -25.20 -0.02
CA THR A 174 -0.19 -23.82 0.47
C THR A 174 1.13 -23.69 1.24
N ALA A 175 1.54 -22.46 1.50
CA ALA A 175 2.73 -22.13 2.28
C ALA A 175 2.35 -21.22 3.45
N ASN A 176 2.99 -21.44 4.58
CA ASN A 176 2.97 -20.53 5.72
C ASN A 176 4.30 -19.79 5.74
N ILE A 177 4.26 -18.46 5.74
CA ILE A 177 5.45 -17.61 5.69
C ILE A 177 5.55 -16.87 7.01
N SER A 178 6.74 -16.84 7.62
CA SER A 178 7.01 -16.05 8.80
C SER A 178 8.21 -15.15 8.58
N VAL A 179 8.12 -13.91 9.04
CA VAL A 179 9.20 -12.93 9.04
C VAL A 179 9.43 -12.41 10.45
N MET A 180 10.70 -12.24 10.77
CA MET A 180 11.21 -11.53 11.92
C MET A 180 12.07 -10.37 11.42
N VAL A 181 11.76 -9.15 11.88
CA VAL A 181 12.59 -7.97 11.66
C VAL A 181 13.21 -7.52 12.98
N LYS A 182 14.42 -6.98 12.90
CA LYS A 182 15.18 -6.43 14.02
C LYS A 182 15.76 -5.08 13.64
N GLU A 183 16.10 -4.29 14.64
CA GLU A 183 16.93 -3.11 14.44
C GLU A 183 18.39 -3.51 14.23
N ARG A 184 19.02 -2.87 13.26
CA ARG A 184 20.45 -2.98 13.02
C ARG A 184 21.17 -2.17 14.09
N LYS A 185 22.07 -2.83 14.83
CA LYS A 185 22.92 -2.21 15.85
C LYS A 185 23.96 -1.30 15.21
#